data_AF-A0A8J4T589-F1
#
_entry.id   AF-A0A8J4T589-F1
#
_cell.length_a   1.000
_cell.length_b   1.000
_cell.length_c   1.000
_cell.angle_alpha   90.00
_cell.angle_beta   90.00
_cell.angle_gamma   90.00
#
_symmetry.space_group_name_H-M   'P 1'
#
loop_
_entity.id
_entity.type
_entity.pdbx_description
1 polymer ?
#
loop_
_entity_poly.entity_id
_entity_poly.type
_entity_poly.pdbx_seq_one_letter_code
_entity_poly.pdbx_strand_id
1 'polypeptide(L)'
;MSGVKALNDMAELQRSGFGQPSPRHGLRLLYWFLNACVEVNPRNRMISLCSSSAGDFGFRIFHNRGERGRGPLLPDSGNLPYYELGNLSVSGAKSLPEYVREKYTGFQDKSNTDRIIVSLDSGTVRSIYVTRHVTRLNFDPSHTFCIGLELVRTIKNLQREDFLRAAKRRRNIRSRCDTTLRTEEPERNDLTPLSTPLTPHPHSQELHPHAAPRLRLHPHEDTRRISDFC
;
A
#
# COMPACT_ATOMS: atom_id res chain seq x y z
N MET A 1 12.03 18.88 0.42
CA MET A 1 11.78 17.52 -0.15
C MET A 1 10.65 16.88 0.65
N SER A 2 9.63 16.31 0.02
CA SER A 2 8.55 15.62 0.74
C SER A 2 9.05 14.27 1.25
N GLY A 3 9.11 14.09 2.57
CA GLY A 3 9.57 12.83 3.18
C GLY A 3 8.61 11.67 2.91
N VAL A 4 9.15 10.45 2.81
CA VAL A 4 8.34 9.22 2.78
C VAL A 4 7.60 9.07 4.10
N LYS A 5 6.29 8.88 4.05
CA LYS A 5 5.46 8.74 5.26
C LYS A 5 5.89 7.51 6.08
N ALA A 6 6.10 7.70 7.39
CA ALA A 6 6.27 6.60 8.34
C ALA A 6 4.93 5.95 8.72
N LEU A 7 4.96 4.65 9.03
CA LEU A 7 3.88 3.88 9.66
C LEU A 7 4.39 3.40 11.02
N ASN A 8 3.80 3.91 12.10
CA ASN A 8 4.29 3.65 13.47
C ASN A 8 3.40 2.66 14.24
N ASP A 9 2.19 2.39 13.75
CA ASP A 9 1.25 1.49 14.40
C ASP A 9 0.47 0.61 13.40
N MET A 10 -0.26 -0.38 13.94
CA MET A 10 -1.03 -1.35 13.14
C MET A 10 -2.22 -0.73 12.40
N ALA A 11 -2.80 0.37 12.90
CA ALA A 11 -3.89 1.08 12.23
C ALA A 11 -3.37 1.94 11.06
N GLU A 12 -2.15 2.47 11.14
CA GLU A 12 -1.44 3.07 10.01
C GLU A 12 -1.12 2.04 8.93
N LEU A 13 -0.57 0.88 9.31
CA LEU A 13 -0.34 -0.23 8.39
C LEU A 13 -1.64 -0.69 7.72
N GLN A 14 -2.71 -0.85 8.48
CA GLN A 14 -4.03 -1.24 7.96
C GLN A 14 -4.59 -0.19 6.98
N ARG A 15 -4.49 1.11 7.30
CA ARG A 15 -4.96 2.21 6.45
C ARG A 15 -4.14 2.35 5.16
N SER A 16 -2.84 2.03 5.19
CA SER A 16 -1.95 2.08 4.01
C SER A 16 -2.42 1.19 2.84
N GLY A 17 -3.15 0.10 3.13
CA GLY A 17 -3.51 -0.90 2.12
C GLY A 17 -2.34 -1.68 1.54
N PHE A 18 -1.17 -1.65 2.19
CA PHE A 18 -0.03 -2.49 1.81
C PHE A 18 -0.40 -3.99 1.87
N GLY A 19 0.12 -4.77 0.91
CA GLY A 19 -0.17 -6.21 0.80
C GLY A 19 -1.63 -6.59 0.55
N GLN A 20 -2.50 -5.66 0.09
CA GLN A 20 -3.95 -5.88 0.00
C GLN A 20 -4.59 -5.31 -1.28
N PRO A 21 -5.67 -5.89 -1.80
CA PRO A 21 -6.31 -7.15 -1.37
C PRO A 21 -5.52 -8.40 -1.83
N SER A 22 -5.95 -9.58 -1.37
CA SER A 22 -5.56 -10.87 -1.97
C SER A 22 -5.70 -10.80 -3.52
N PRO A 23 -4.78 -11.35 -4.33
CA PRO A 23 -3.73 -12.32 -3.98
C PRO A 23 -2.39 -11.75 -3.47
N ARG A 24 -2.27 -10.42 -3.27
CA ARG A 24 -1.03 -9.77 -2.79
C ARG A 24 -0.39 -10.47 -1.58
N HIS A 25 0.93 -10.59 -1.60
CA HIS A 25 1.73 -11.29 -0.59
C HIS A 25 2.34 -10.36 0.47
N GLY A 26 2.34 -9.04 0.25
CA GLY A 26 3.12 -8.06 1.02
C GLY A 26 3.00 -8.16 2.53
N LEU A 27 1.80 -8.39 3.08
CA LEU A 27 1.63 -8.54 4.54
C LEU A 27 2.39 -9.76 5.08
N ARG A 28 2.31 -10.90 4.38
CA ARG A 28 3.02 -12.13 4.79
C ARG A 28 4.52 -11.98 4.64
N LEU A 29 4.97 -11.31 3.58
CA LEU A 29 6.37 -10.97 3.35
C LEU A 29 6.92 -10.08 4.48
N LEU A 30 6.17 -9.03 4.87
CA LEU A 30 6.56 -8.13 5.97
C LEU A 30 6.63 -8.86 7.31
N TYR A 31 5.63 -9.68 7.62
CA TYR A 31 5.64 -10.49 8.84
C TYR A 31 6.86 -11.41 8.90
N TRP A 32 7.13 -12.14 7.82
CA TRP A 32 8.28 -13.02 7.73
C TRP A 32 9.60 -12.25 7.87
N PHE A 33 9.78 -11.17 7.09
CA PHE A 33 11.02 -10.39 7.09
C PHE A 33 11.35 -9.81 8.47
N LEU A 34 10.37 -9.20 9.16
CA LEU A 34 10.59 -8.62 10.49
C LEU A 34 10.85 -9.68 11.57
N ASN A 35 10.33 -10.90 11.42
CA ASN A 35 10.53 -11.97 12.39
C ASN A 35 11.82 -12.78 12.13
N ALA A 36 12.17 -13.05 10.88
CA ALA A 36 13.31 -13.89 10.51
C ALA A 36 14.60 -13.12 10.17
N CYS A 37 14.49 -11.90 9.59
CA CYS A 37 15.65 -11.15 9.11
C CYS A 37 16.01 -9.92 9.96
N VAL A 38 15.21 -9.54 10.96
CA VAL A 38 15.45 -8.32 11.76
C VAL A 38 15.46 -8.63 13.26
N GLU A 39 16.59 -8.39 13.90
CA GLU A 39 16.70 -8.30 15.36
C GLU A 39 16.55 -6.84 15.81
N VAL A 40 15.92 -6.58 16.95
CA VAL A 40 15.93 -5.26 17.61
C VAL A 40 16.68 -5.41 18.92
N ASN A 41 17.88 -4.84 19.00
CA ASN A 41 18.73 -4.97 20.18
C ASN A 41 18.30 -4.02 21.33
N PRO A 42 18.82 -4.21 22.56
CA PRO A 42 18.46 -3.35 23.71
C PRO A 42 18.79 -1.86 23.55
N ARG A 43 19.62 -1.48 22.57
CA ARG A 43 19.95 -0.09 22.22
C ARG A 43 19.04 0.46 21.11
N ASN A 44 17.90 -0.19 20.84
CA ASN A 44 16.92 0.20 19.84
C ASN A 44 17.47 0.23 18.39
N ARG A 45 18.59 -0.46 18.12
CA ARG A 45 19.12 -0.62 16.77
C ARG A 45 18.56 -1.90 16.14
N MET A 46 18.14 -1.78 14.88
CA MET A 46 17.75 -2.93 14.07
C MET A 46 19.00 -3.55 13.43
N ILE A 47 19.17 -4.86 13.55
CA ILE A 47 20.29 -5.63 12.98
C ILE A 47 19.74 -6.60 11.93
N SER A 48 20.40 -6.69 10.78
CA SER A 48 20.03 -7.64 9.72
C SER A 48 20.60 -9.02 10.02
N LEU A 49 19.73 -10.02 10.13
CA LEU A 49 20.11 -11.44 10.27
C LEU A 49 20.23 -12.14 8.90
N CYS A 50 19.63 -11.56 7.85
CA CYS A 50 19.72 -12.05 6.48
C CYS A 50 20.77 -11.25 5.68
N SER A 51 21.47 -11.91 4.76
CA SER A 51 22.49 -11.30 3.90
C SER A 51 21.89 -10.78 2.60
N SER A 52 21.42 -9.52 2.62
CA SER A 52 20.88 -8.88 1.42
C SER A 52 21.89 -8.75 0.27
N SER A 53 23.18 -8.67 0.58
CA SER A 53 24.27 -8.62 -0.41
C SER A 53 24.58 -9.98 -1.05
N ALA A 54 24.37 -11.09 -0.33
CA ALA A 54 24.47 -12.44 -0.90
C ALA A 54 23.25 -12.84 -1.76
N GLY A 55 22.17 -12.06 -1.71
CA GLY A 55 20.93 -12.34 -2.45
C GLY A 55 20.00 -13.33 -1.77
N ASP A 56 20.17 -13.56 -0.46
CA ASP A 56 19.33 -14.43 0.36
C ASP A 56 17.84 -14.21 0.07
N PHE A 57 17.05 -15.28 -0.02
CA PHE A 57 15.60 -15.22 -0.25
C PHE A 57 15.16 -14.40 -1.49
N GLY A 58 16.08 -14.12 -2.42
CA GLY A 58 15.84 -13.29 -3.60
C GLY A 58 16.06 -11.78 -3.40
N PHE A 59 16.82 -11.36 -2.38
CA PHE A 59 17.30 -9.98 -2.27
C PHE A 59 18.06 -9.55 -3.54
N ARG A 60 17.91 -8.28 -3.93
CA ARG A 60 18.64 -7.64 -5.04
C ARG A 60 18.99 -6.20 -4.70
N ILE A 61 20.06 -5.67 -5.29
CA ILE A 61 20.40 -4.24 -5.15
C ILE A 61 19.26 -3.39 -5.76
N PHE A 62 18.77 -2.43 -4.97
CA PHE A 62 17.87 -1.39 -5.42
C PHE A 62 18.68 -0.10 -5.60
N HIS A 63 18.82 0.40 -6.83
CA HIS A 63 19.69 1.56 -7.07
C HIS A 63 19.10 2.92 -6.64
N ASN A 64 17.82 2.98 -6.24
CA ASN A 64 17.08 4.21 -5.91
C ASN A 64 17.27 5.36 -6.93
N ARG A 65 17.48 5.02 -8.21
CA ARG A 65 17.63 6.02 -9.28
C ARG A 65 16.25 6.57 -9.62
N GLY A 66 16.14 7.89 -9.73
CA GLY A 66 14.91 8.52 -10.19
C GLY A 66 14.52 8.08 -11.59
N GLU A 67 13.22 7.90 -11.83
CA GLU A 67 12.69 7.69 -13.18
C GLU A 67 12.81 8.97 -14.01
N ARG A 68 12.74 8.89 -15.35
CA ARG A 68 12.84 10.07 -16.21
C ARG A 68 11.75 11.10 -15.84
N GLY A 69 12.17 12.27 -15.36
CA GLY A 69 11.27 13.34 -14.90
C GLY A 69 10.74 13.20 -13.46
N ARG A 70 11.20 12.22 -12.68
CA ARG A 70 10.90 12.09 -11.25
C ARG A 70 12.18 11.94 -10.43
N GLY A 71 12.16 12.44 -9.20
CA GLY A 71 13.22 12.20 -8.23
C GLY A 71 13.33 10.72 -7.81
N PRO A 72 14.32 10.37 -6.97
CA PRO A 72 14.41 9.04 -6.37
C PRO A 72 13.14 8.67 -5.58
N LEU A 73 12.84 7.37 -5.49
CA LEU A 73 11.66 6.86 -4.77
C LEU A 73 11.79 7.08 -3.26
N LEU A 74 12.99 6.82 -2.74
CA LEU A 74 13.34 6.92 -1.33
C LEU A 74 14.25 8.13 -1.10
N PRO A 75 14.36 8.65 0.13
CA PRO A 75 15.33 9.69 0.47
C PRO A 75 16.75 9.28 0.08
N ASP A 76 17.65 10.26 -0.06
CA ASP A 76 19.08 9.94 -0.16
C ASP A 76 19.55 9.32 1.17
N SER A 77 20.30 8.22 1.06
CA SER A 77 20.87 7.46 2.16
C SER A 77 22.33 7.80 2.45
N GLY A 78 22.94 8.73 1.70
CA GLY A 78 24.33 9.14 1.88
C GLY A 78 25.30 8.02 1.51
N ASN A 79 25.16 7.46 0.31
CA ASN A 79 25.90 6.33 -0.25
C ASN A 79 25.59 4.93 0.33
N LEU A 80 24.72 4.79 1.33
CA LEU A 80 24.35 3.47 1.84
C LEU A 80 23.50 2.67 0.83
N PRO A 81 23.82 1.39 0.58
CA PRO A 81 23.08 0.58 -0.38
C PRO A 81 21.64 0.31 0.08
N TYR A 82 20.74 0.26 -0.90
CA TYR A 82 19.39 -0.27 -0.73
C TYR A 82 19.29 -1.65 -1.35
N TYR A 83 18.46 -2.52 -0.77
CA TYR A 83 18.16 -3.84 -1.30
C TYR A 83 16.65 -4.07 -1.36
N GLU A 84 16.14 -4.50 -2.52
CA GLU A 84 14.76 -4.91 -2.76
C GLU A 84 14.58 -6.41 -2.45
N LEU A 85 13.44 -6.74 -1.84
CA LEU A 85 12.98 -8.09 -1.54
C LEU A 85 11.50 -8.23 -1.93
N GLY A 86 11.10 -9.45 -2.29
CA GLY A 86 9.70 -9.81 -2.50
C GLY A 86 9.31 -10.01 -3.95
N ASN A 87 10.23 -9.95 -4.91
CA ASN A 87 9.95 -10.39 -6.27
C ASN A 87 9.95 -11.93 -6.33
N LEU A 88 8.77 -12.53 -6.31
CA LEU A 88 8.60 -13.99 -6.27
C LEU A 88 8.98 -14.72 -7.57
N SER A 89 9.26 -14.01 -8.66
CA SER A 89 9.71 -14.61 -9.93
C SER A 89 11.21 -14.89 -10.00
N VAL A 90 12.00 -14.50 -9.00
CA VAL A 90 13.46 -14.71 -8.99
C VAL A 90 13.80 -16.06 -8.35
N SER A 91 14.87 -16.71 -8.80
CA SER A 91 15.31 -18.03 -8.32
C SER A 91 15.43 -18.10 -6.79
N GLY A 92 16.10 -17.12 -6.17
CA GLY A 92 16.30 -17.05 -4.72
C GLY A 92 15.00 -16.91 -3.90
N ALA A 93 13.91 -16.43 -4.50
CA ALA A 93 12.62 -16.34 -3.80
C ALA A 93 12.05 -17.70 -3.42
N LYS A 94 12.48 -18.80 -4.06
CA LYS A 94 12.05 -20.17 -3.69
C LYS A 94 12.35 -20.50 -2.22
N SER A 95 13.40 -19.91 -1.64
CA SER A 95 13.76 -20.07 -0.22
C SER A 95 12.84 -19.33 0.76
N LEU A 96 11.97 -18.44 0.28
CA LEU A 96 10.93 -17.84 1.13
C LEU A 96 9.96 -18.93 1.62
N PRO A 97 9.39 -18.79 2.84
CA PRO A 97 8.40 -19.74 3.34
C PRO A 97 7.21 -19.88 2.40
N GLU A 98 6.63 -21.08 2.35
CA GLU A 98 5.49 -21.38 1.47
C GLU A 98 4.33 -20.40 1.68
N TYR A 99 3.98 -20.07 2.93
CA TYR A 99 2.89 -19.13 3.21
C TYR A 99 3.11 -17.74 2.57
N VAL A 100 4.35 -17.28 2.38
CA VAL A 100 4.65 -16.02 1.67
C VAL A 100 4.36 -16.15 0.17
N ARG A 101 4.56 -17.34 -0.39
CA ARG A 101 4.47 -17.64 -1.83
C ARG A 101 3.17 -18.29 -2.28
N GLU A 102 2.34 -18.80 -1.37
CA GLU A 102 1.17 -19.65 -1.63
C GLU A 102 0.16 -19.08 -2.67
N LYS A 103 0.14 -17.75 -2.85
CA LYS A 103 -0.79 -17.03 -3.76
C LYS A 103 -0.13 -16.51 -5.02
N TYR A 104 1.15 -16.80 -5.24
CA TYR A 104 1.85 -16.41 -6.46
C TYR A 104 1.38 -17.26 -7.63
N THR A 105 0.84 -16.63 -8.66
CA THR A 105 0.20 -17.32 -9.79
C THR A 105 1.15 -17.57 -10.97
N GLY A 106 2.35 -16.98 -10.96
CA GLY A 106 3.26 -16.95 -12.11
C GLY A 106 2.87 -15.94 -13.21
N PHE A 107 1.63 -15.45 -13.22
CA PHE A 107 1.12 -14.56 -14.26
C PHE A 107 1.40 -13.07 -13.98
N GLN A 108 1.10 -12.22 -14.98
CA GLN A 108 1.17 -10.76 -14.86
C GLN A 108 -0.05 -10.20 -14.14
N ASP A 109 -0.19 -10.54 -12.85
CA ASP A 109 -1.27 -10.07 -11.99
C ASP A 109 -0.75 -9.36 -10.73
N LYS A 110 -1.64 -9.12 -9.75
CA LYS A 110 -1.31 -8.39 -8.53
C LYS A 110 -0.59 -9.24 -7.46
N SER A 111 -0.45 -10.55 -7.63
CA SER A 111 0.10 -11.48 -6.63
C SER A 111 1.57 -11.24 -6.31
N ASN A 112 2.35 -10.66 -7.25
CA ASN A 112 3.78 -10.40 -7.11
C ASN A 112 4.13 -8.90 -7.18
N THR A 113 3.27 -8.03 -6.64
CA THR A 113 3.46 -6.56 -6.71
C THR A 113 4.16 -5.95 -5.50
N ASP A 114 4.03 -6.53 -4.32
CA ASP A 114 4.58 -5.97 -3.08
C ASP A 114 6.10 -6.16 -2.95
N ARG A 115 6.76 -5.15 -2.37
CA ARG A 115 8.19 -5.19 -2.07
C ARG A 115 8.50 -4.64 -0.68
N ILE A 116 9.60 -5.12 -0.13
CA ILE A 116 10.32 -4.50 0.97
C ILE A 116 11.61 -3.94 0.38
N ILE A 117 11.99 -2.71 0.75
CA ILE A 117 13.30 -2.14 0.43
C ILE A 117 13.99 -1.80 1.75
N VAL A 118 15.21 -2.28 1.95
CA VAL A 118 15.98 -2.08 3.18
C VAL A 118 17.27 -1.31 2.89
N SER A 119 17.59 -0.32 3.73
CA SER A 119 18.89 0.35 3.74
C SER A 119 19.77 -0.26 4.82
N LEU A 120 21.02 -0.60 4.48
CA LEU A 120 21.98 -1.23 5.38
C LEU A 120 23.22 -0.37 5.55
N ASP A 121 23.69 -0.27 6.79
CA ASP A 121 25.01 0.22 7.17
C ASP A 121 25.69 -0.87 7.99
N SER A 122 26.66 -1.56 7.38
CA SER A 122 27.54 -2.51 8.10
C SER A 122 26.77 -3.56 8.92
N GLY A 123 25.69 -4.11 8.35
CA GLY A 123 24.77 -5.06 9.01
C GLY A 123 23.68 -4.43 9.91
N THR A 124 23.77 -3.13 10.23
CA THR A 124 22.69 -2.37 10.87
C THR A 124 21.64 -1.97 9.83
N VAL A 125 20.37 -2.25 10.11
CA VAL A 125 19.26 -1.75 9.30
C VAL A 125 19.00 -0.29 9.66
N ARG A 126 19.16 0.61 8.67
CA ARG A 126 18.96 2.05 8.85
C ARG A 126 17.51 2.47 8.59
N SER A 127 16.86 1.82 7.64
CA SER A 127 15.45 2.03 7.31
C SER A 127 14.86 0.84 6.56
N ILE A 128 13.57 0.61 6.78
CA ILE A 128 12.78 -0.44 6.14
C ILE A 128 11.61 0.27 5.45
N TYR A 129 11.45 0.06 4.16
CA TYR A 129 10.34 0.59 3.38
C TYR A 129 9.47 -0.54 2.85
N VAL A 130 8.17 -0.29 2.79
CA VAL A 130 7.20 -1.12 2.09
C VAL A 130 6.65 -0.35 0.89
N THR A 131 6.52 -1.02 -0.24
CA THR A 131 6.06 -0.40 -1.48
C THR A 131 5.42 -1.43 -2.42
N ARG A 132 4.88 -0.98 -3.55
CA ARG A 132 4.39 -1.84 -4.63
C ARG A 132 4.91 -1.35 -5.97
N HIS A 133 5.14 -2.30 -6.87
CA HIS A 133 5.28 -2.03 -8.30
C HIS A 133 3.93 -1.67 -8.93
N VAL A 134 3.91 -0.66 -9.79
CA VAL A 134 2.79 -0.29 -10.68
C VAL A 134 2.97 -0.93 -12.05
N THR A 135 4.22 -0.95 -12.55
CA THR A 135 4.65 -1.60 -13.79
C THR A 135 5.82 -2.55 -13.48
N ARG A 136 6.42 -3.18 -14.49
CA ARG A 136 7.64 -4.00 -14.29
C ARG A 136 8.88 -3.19 -13.87
N LEU A 137 8.86 -1.87 -14.04
CA LEU A 137 10.00 -0.98 -13.84
C LEU A 137 9.74 0.09 -12.76
N ASN A 138 8.47 0.42 -12.50
CA ASN A 138 8.08 1.60 -11.74
C ASN A 138 7.38 1.24 -10.44
N PHE A 139 7.77 1.92 -9.36
CA PHE A 139 7.15 1.83 -8.04
C PHE A 139 6.05 2.88 -7.86
N ASP A 140 5.23 2.71 -6.83
CA ASP A 140 4.16 3.64 -6.45
C ASP A 140 4.61 4.56 -5.30
N PRO A 141 4.99 5.83 -5.52
CA PRO A 141 5.44 6.71 -4.45
C PRO A 141 4.33 6.99 -3.42
N SER A 142 3.07 7.02 -3.85
CA SER A 142 1.90 7.23 -2.99
C SER A 142 1.56 6.01 -2.12
N HIS A 143 2.11 4.84 -2.45
CA HIS A 143 2.01 3.60 -1.66
C HIS A 143 3.38 3.11 -1.18
N THR A 144 4.34 4.02 -1.07
CA THR A 144 5.66 3.79 -0.46
C THR A 144 5.68 4.38 0.93
N PHE A 145 6.04 3.58 1.93
CA PHE A 145 6.03 3.97 3.33
C PHE A 145 7.25 3.44 4.08
N CYS A 146 7.75 4.21 5.05
CA CYS A 146 8.78 3.76 5.99
C CYS A 146 8.11 3.02 7.16
N ILE A 147 8.66 1.89 7.59
CA ILE A 147 8.20 1.16 8.77
C ILE A 147 8.92 1.73 10.00
N GLY A 148 8.16 2.33 10.91
CA GLY A 148 8.67 2.86 12.18
C GLY A 148 9.04 1.76 13.17
N LEU A 149 9.98 2.06 14.07
CA LEU A 149 10.52 1.08 15.02
C LEU A 149 9.44 0.50 15.96
N GLU A 150 8.46 1.31 16.39
CA GLU A 150 7.35 0.83 17.21
C GLU A 150 6.46 -0.19 16.48
N LEU A 151 6.26 0.02 15.16
CA LEU A 151 5.55 -0.96 14.32
C LEU A 151 6.37 -2.24 14.18
N VAL A 152 7.70 -2.16 14.05
CA VAL A 152 8.57 -3.36 14.04
C VAL A 152 8.40 -4.16 15.33
N ARG A 153 8.51 -3.52 16.51
CA ARG A 153 8.31 -4.22 17.79
C ARG A 153 6.91 -4.82 17.91
N THR A 154 5.89 -4.06 17.52
CA THR A 154 4.49 -4.52 17.56
C THR A 154 4.29 -5.77 16.69
N ILE A 155 4.82 -5.80 15.46
CA ILE A 155 4.68 -6.95 14.56
C ILE A 155 5.45 -8.17 15.08
N LYS A 156 6.65 -7.98 15.65
CA LYS A 156 7.46 -9.07 16.23
C LYS A 156 6.84 -9.71 17.48
N ASN A 157 5.98 -8.97 18.20
CA ASN A 157 5.26 -9.46 19.37
C ASN A 157 3.90 -10.13 19.02
N LEU A 158 3.51 -10.20 17.74
CA LEU A 158 2.26 -10.80 17.30
C LEU A 158 2.48 -12.18 16.67
N GLN A 159 1.57 -13.11 16.92
CA GLN A 159 1.44 -14.31 16.09
C GLN A 159 0.98 -13.93 14.68
N ARG A 160 1.39 -14.71 13.67
CA ARG A 160 1.17 -14.40 12.25
C ARG A 160 -0.31 -14.15 11.94
N GLU A 161 -1.19 -14.97 12.48
CA GLU A 161 -2.64 -14.90 12.27
C GLU A 161 -3.26 -13.65 12.91
N ASP A 162 -2.75 -13.22 14.07
CA ASP A 162 -3.17 -12.01 14.76
C ASP A 162 -2.70 -10.76 14.02
N PHE A 163 -1.43 -10.74 13.59
CA PHE A 163 -0.89 -9.71 12.70
C PHE A 163 -1.73 -9.60 11.41
N LEU A 164 -2.01 -10.72 10.74
CA LEU A 164 -2.82 -10.73 9.51
C LEU A 164 -4.27 -10.29 9.77
N ARG A 165 -4.82 -10.56 10.96
CA ARG A 165 -6.17 -10.11 11.36
C ARG A 165 -6.21 -8.60 11.63
N ALA A 166 -5.18 -8.05 12.27
CA ALA A 166 -5.06 -6.63 12.57
C ALA A 166 -4.73 -5.77 11.32
N ALA A 167 -3.78 -6.22 10.49
CA ALA A 167 -3.35 -5.49 9.29
C ALA A 167 -4.38 -5.52 8.15
N LYS A 168 -5.30 -6.50 8.12
CA LYS A 168 -6.37 -6.56 7.11
C LYS A 168 -7.32 -5.37 7.25
N ARG A 169 -7.46 -4.58 6.18
CA ARG A 169 -8.42 -3.48 6.08
C ARG A 169 -9.82 -4.07 6.20
N ARG A 170 -10.52 -3.76 7.29
CA ARG A 170 -11.93 -4.12 7.44
C ARG A 170 -12.68 -3.47 6.27
N ARG A 171 -13.38 -4.29 5.47
CA ARG A 171 -14.38 -3.74 4.56
C ARG A 171 -15.43 -3.07 5.43
N ASN A 172 -15.79 -1.82 5.12
CA ASN A 172 -17.01 -1.23 5.65
C ASN A 172 -18.17 -2.02 5.06
N ILE A 173 -18.56 -3.09 5.75
CA ILE A 173 -19.94 -3.53 5.76
C ILE A 173 -20.67 -2.32 6.35
N ARG A 174 -21.25 -1.48 5.48
CA ARG A 174 -22.30 -0.54 5.92
C ARG A 174 -23.24 -1.39 6.76
N SER A 175 -23.53 -0.96 7.99
CA SER A 175 -24.56 -1.62 8.79
C SER A 175 -25.79 -1.75 7.90
N ARG A 176 -26.12 -3.00 7.54
CA ARG A 176 -27.34 -3.28 6.80
C ARG A 176 -28.40 -3.17 7.87
N CYS A 177 -28.97 -1.97 8.01
CA CYS A 177 -30.12 -1.73 8.85
C CYS A 177 -31.20 -2.71 8.40
N ASP A 178 -31.39 -3.78 9.18
CA ASP A 178 -32.41 -4.77 8.85
C ASP A 178 -33.76 -4.29 9.38
N THR A 179 -34.79 -4.63 8.62
CA THR A 179 -36.03 -3.86 8.58
C THR A 179 -37.19 -4.65 9.20
N THR A 180 -38.07 -3.93 9.90
CA THR A 180 -39.44 -4.32 10.31
C THR A 180 -39.65 -5.53 11.23
N LEU A 181 -40.53 -5.33 12.23
CA LEU A 181 -41.85 -5.96 12.23
C LEU A 181 -42.87 -5.04 12.92
N ARG A 182 -44.05 -4.88 12.32
CA ARG A 182 -45.22 -4.26 12.94
C ARG A 182 -45.80 -5.21 13.99
N THR A 183 -46.26 -4.68 15.12
CA THR A 183 -47.36 -5.27 15.90
C THR A 183 -48.18 -4.15 16.54
N GLU A 184 -49.44 -4.02 16.09
CA GLU A 184 -50.66 -3.49 16.74
C GLU A 184 -50.57 -2.54 17.96
N GLU A 185 -51.31 -1.43 17.92
CA GLU A 185 -51.74 -0.66 19.10
C GLU A 185 -52.78 -1.41 19.95
N PRO A 186 -53.12 -0.91 21.16
CA PRO A 186 -54.40 -0.21 21.23
C PRO A 186 -54.41 1.12 22.04
N GLU A 187 -55.47 1.90 21.81
CA GLU A 187 -55.72 3.29 22.20
C GLU A 187 -55.70 3.62 23.71
N ARG A 188 -55.41 4.89 24.03
CA ARG A 188 -56.14 5.65 25.08
C ARG A 188 -56.09 7.17 24.85
N ASN A 189 -57.24 7.81 25.01
CA ASN A 189 -57.48 9.26 24.90
C ASN A 189 -56.72 10.09 25.97
N ASP A 190 -56.30 11.33 25.66
CA ASP A 190 -57.12 12.53 25.95
C ASP A 190 -56.42 13.90 25.68
N LEU A 191 -57.22 14.85 25.17
CA LEU A 191 -57.18 16.32 25.33
C LEU A 191 -55.94 17.19 24.92
N THR A 192 -56.19 18.08 23.95
CA THR A 192 -55.40 19.26 23.47
C THR A 192 -55.62 20.53 24.34
N PRO A 193 -55.13 21.78 24.05
CA PRO A 193 -54.25 22.31 22.96
C PRO A 193 -53.14 23.33 23.43
N LEU A 194 -52.61 24.13 22.46
CA LEU A 194 -51.81 25.40 22.54
C LEU A 194 -50.26 25.24 22.63
N SER A 195 -49.41 25.97 21.88
CA SER A 195 -49.63 27.20 21.06
C SER A 195 -48.68 27.33 19.84
N THR A 196 -49.25 27.78 18.70
CA THR A 196 -48.71 28.69 17.64
C THR A 196 -47.42 28.38 16.83
N PRO A 197 -47.29 28.97 15.60
CA PRO A 197 -46.48 28.38 14.52
C PRO A 197 -45.35 29.25 13.95
N LEU A 198 -44.45 28.64 13.16
CA LEU A 198 -43.70 29.33 12.09
C LEU A 198 -43.58 28.45 10.84
N THR A 199 -44.00 29.00 9.70
CA THR A 199 -43.78 28.51 8.33
C THR A 199 -43.15 29.66 7.50
N PRO A 200 -42.76 29.47 6.24
CA PRO A 200 -41.78 28.50 5.74
C PRO A 200 -40.67 29.19 4.90
N HIS A 201 -39.55 28.50 4.63
CA HIS A 201 -38.62 28.94 3.57
C HIS A 201 -39.00 28.31 2.21
N PRO A 202 -39.06 29.08 1.11
CA PRO A 202 -39.48 28.56 -0.20
C PRO A 202 -38.33 27.92 -1.01
N HIS A 203 -38.73 27.03 -1.92
CA HIS A 203 -37.88 26.46 -2.97
C HIS A 203 -37.40 27.51 -3.98
N SER A 204 -36.32 27.20 -4.69
CA SER A 204 -36.23 27.38 -6.15
C SER A 204 -35.25 26.38 -6.77
N GLN A 205 -35.72 25.65 -7.78
CA GLN A 205 -34.89 24.97 -8.77
C GLN A 205 -34.62 25.95 -9.93
N GLU A 206 -33.56 25.76 -10.71
CA GLU A 206 -33.66 25.37 -12.14
C GLU A 206 -32.39 25.60 -13.00
N LEU A 207 -32.28 24.70 -14.00
CA LEU A 207 -31.66 24.77 -15.33
C LEU A 207 -30.14 25.04 -15.57
N HIS A 208 -29.55 24.08 -16.32
CA HIS A 208 -28.40 24.26 -17.22
C HIS A 208 -28.77 25.08 -18.48
N PRO A 209 -27.80 25.52 -19.32
CA PRO A 209 -27.41 24.67 -20.45
C PRO A 209 -25.93 24.69 -20.89
N HIS A 210 -25.64 23.71 -21.75
CA HIS A 210 -24.43 23.44 -22.55
C HIS A 210 -23.63 24.62 -23.14
N ALA A 211 -22.30 24.41 -23.27
CA ALA A 211 -21.55 24.78 -24.48
C ALA A 211 -20.26 23.94 -24.67
N ALA A 212 -20.11 23.33 -25.86
CA ALA A 212 -18.84 22.93 -26.46
C ALA A 212 -18.88 23.41 -27.93
N PRO A 213 -17.78 23.95 -28.50
CA PRO A 213 -17.02 23.22 -29.54
C PRO A 213 -15.52 23.65 -29.56
N ARG A 214 -14.62 23.37 -30.53
CA ARG A 214 -14.61 22.66 -31.85
C ARG A 214 -13.34 21.77 -31.96
N LEU A 215 -13.39 20.77 -32.85
CA LEU A 215 -12.21 20.11 -33.43
C LEU A 215 -11.41 21.03 -34.38
N ARG A 216 -10.08 20.87 -34.41
CA ARG A 216 -9.20 20.95 -35.61
C ARG A 216 -8.05 19.95 -35.35
N LEU A 217 -7.99 18.81 -36.05
CA LEU A 217 -7.44 18.58 -37.40
C LEU A 217 -5.94 18.88 -37.52
N HIS A 218 -5.19 17.85 -37.95
CA HIS A 218 -3.75 17.81 -38.19
C HIS A 218 -3.29 18.72 -39.34
N PRO A 219 -1.98 18.80 -39.60
CA PRO A 219 -1.48 17.93 -40.66
C PRO A 219 -0.23 17.08 -40.31
N HIS A 220 -0.16 15.95 -41.02
CA HIS A 220 1.00 15.13 -41.39
C HIS A 220 2.00 16.05 -42.18
N GLU A 221 3.31 15.87 -42.36
CA GLU A 221 4.24 14.73 -42.51
C GLU A 221 5.60 15.12 -41.85
N ASP A 222 6.58 14.23 -41.66
CA ASP A 222 7.54 13.88 -42.73
C ASP A 222 8.19 12.50 -42.53
N THR A 223 8.40 11.80 -43.65
CA THR A 223 8.98 10.45 -43.72
C THR A 223 10.42 10.47 -44.22
N ARG A 224 11.29 9.71 -43.56
CA ARG A 224 12.52 9.07 -44.11
C ARG A 224 12.95 7.98 -43.10
N ARG A 225 13.04 6.67 -43.41
CA ARG A 225 13.85 5.95 -44.42
C ARG A 225 15.34 6.35 -44.34
N ILE A 226 16.32 5.46 -44.33
CA ILE A 226 16.45 3.98 -44.26
C ILE A 226 17.96 3.70 -44.08
N SER A 227 18.40 2.56 -43.51
CA SER A 227 19.79 2.00 -43.63
C SER A 227 20.97 2.85 -43.06
N ASP A 228 22.17 2.36 -42.73
CA ASP A 228 22.70 0.99 -42.62
C ASP A 228 24.05 0.92 -41.86
N PHE A 229 24.47 -0.29 -41.49
CA PHE A 229 25.85 -0.80 -41.28
C PHE A 229 26.68 -0.44 -40.02
N CYS A 230 27.40 -1.50 -39.58
CA CYS A 230 28.44 -1.61 -38.53
C CYS A 230 28.01 -1.46 -37.06
#